data_AF-A0A9N8Z7A0-F1
#
_entry.id   AF-A0A9N8Z7A0-F1
#
_cell.length_a   1.000
_cell.length_b   1.000
_cell.length_c   1.000
_cell.angle_alpha   90.00
_cell.angle_beta   90.00
_cell.angle_gamma   90.00
#
_symmetry.space_group_name_H-M   'P 1'
#
loop_
_entity.id
_entity.type
_entity.pdbx_description
1 polymer ?
#
loop_
_entity_poly.entity_id
_entity_poly.type
_entity_poly.pdbx_seq_one_letter_code
_entity_poly.pdbx_strand_id
1 'polypeptide(L)'
;VKEFLMPYEELLFLAGARELNEIDKSNVKKVKDDQKDVLIEALLNKLRSDSGNDVTFIVGKEKKRIGANKYILSAASTHFEGMFCRGFSEAEKNEIEINDIQPDAFQVLIQWLYGQSFEDAINSVLRNEEAFTTEQECYETYYLNFLVHLLTVTDIYNIEQLKNIIENAIISSCINIHNVCEILEWSKNCEASQLSNYCINFIRSNKEIIVEQRLEYCAITTNEKEIIEESEMIDLMLFDEGQ
;
A
#
# COMPACT_ATOMS: atom_id res chain seq x y z
N VAL A 1 42.44 -9.44 18.97
CA VAL A 1 43.12 -9.32 20.29
C VAL A 1 42.05 -8.94 21.31
N LYS A 2 41.99 -9.56 22.51
CA LYS A 2 41.01 -9.15 23.54
C LYS A 2 41.16 -7.63 23.77
N GLU A 3 40.06 -6.87 23.75
CA GLU A 3 40.06 -5.39 23.84
C GLU A 3 40.96 -4.83 24.96
N PHE A 4 41.14 -5.59 26.04
CA PHE A 4 41.99 -5.29 27.18
C PHE A 4 43.49 -5.09 26.87
N LEU A 5 43.97 -5.53 25.72
CA LEU A 5 45.39 -5.45 25.34
C LEU A 5 45.70 -4.31 24.34
N MET A 6 44.67 -3.65 23.79
CA MET A 6 44.85 -2.56 22.83
C MET A 6 45.71 -1.40 23.37
N PRO A 7 45.65 -1.00 24.66
CA PRO A 7 46.48 0.09 25.16
C PRO A 7 47.98 -0.24 25.32
N TYR A 8 48.37 -1.52 25.21
CA TYR A 8 49.74 -1.99 25.51
C TYR A 8 50.50 -2.43 24.25
N GLU A 9 50.16 -1.88 23.10
CA GLU A 9 50.73 -2.23 21.79
C GLU A 9 52.27 -2.23 21.78
N GLU A 10 52.89 -1.18 22.30
CA GLU A 10 54.35 -1.07 22.38
C GLU A 10 54.98 -2.15 23.28
N LEU A 11 54.35 -2.48 24.41
CA LEU A 11 54.82 -3.54 25.31
C LEU A 11 54.67 -4.92 24.66
N LEU A 12 53.62 -5.13 23.86
CA LEU A 12 53.42 -6.37 23.11
C LEU A 12 54.51 -6.53 22.03
N PHE A 13 54.86 -5.45 21.32
CA PHE A 13 55.94 -5.47 20.34
C PHE A 13 57.30 -5.74 21.00
N LEU A 14 57.58 -5.11 22.15
CA LEU A 14 58.80 -5.35 22.94
C LEU A 14 58.88 -6.78 23.49
N ALA A 15 57.74 -7.40 23.81
CA ALA A 15 57.64 -8.80 24.21
C ALA A 15 57.78 -9.79 23.04
N GLY A 16 57.96 -9.30 21.81
CA GLY A 16 58.17 -10.10 20.60
C GLY A 16 56.88 -10.47 19.85
N ALA A 17 55.74 -9.87 20.19
CA ALA A 17 54.53 -10.03 19.39
C ALA A 17 54.69 -9.38 18.02
N ARG A 18 53.99 -9.92 17.02
CA ARG A 18 53.94 -9.36 15.66
C ARG A 18 52.51 -9.00 15.33
N GLU A 19 52.35 -7.89 14.62
CA GLU A 19 51.06 -7.50 14.09
C GLU A 19 50.61 -8.51 13.03
N LEU A 20 49.34 -8.89 13.11
CA LEU A 20 48.73 -9.84 12.20
C LEU A 20 48.22 -9.04 11.01
N ASN A 21 48.81 -9.22 9.83
CA ASN A 21 48.29 -8.61 8.61
C ASN A 21 46.90 -9.18 8.34
N GLU A 22 45.87 -8.38 8.57
CA GLU A 22 44.51 -8.78 8.24
C GLU A 22 44.39 -8.89 6.72
N ILE A 23 44.12 -10.10 6.23
CA ILE A 23 43.83 -10.32 4.82
C ILE A 23 42.49 -9.64 4.54
N ASP A 24 42.47 -8.75 3.54
CA ASP A 24 41.26 -8.06 3.14
C ASP A 24 40.17 -9.06 2.71
N LYS A 25 39.16 -9.21 3.56
CA LYS A 25 38.00 -10.07 3.31
C LYS A 25 36.93 -9.38 2.46
N SER A 26 37.15 -8.15 2.01
CA SER A 26 36.21 -7.42 1.13
C SER A 26 35.92 -8.17 -0.17
N ASN A 27 36.90 -8.95 -0.66
CA ASN A 27 36.78 -9.76 -1.88
C ASN A 27 36.05 -11.10 -1.67
N VAL A 28 35.69 -11.45 -0.44
CA VAL A 28 34.86 -12.62 -0.17
C VAL A 28 33.44 -12.30 -0.61
N LYS A 29 32.94 -12.99 -1.64
CA LYS A 29 31.52 -12.91 -2.04
C LYS A 29 30.66 -13.11 -0.79
N LYS A 30 29.94 -12.07 -0.38
CA LYS A 30 28.86 -12.21 0.59
C LYS A 30 27.81 -13.11 -0.06
N VAL A 31 27.77 -14.36 0.38
CA VAL A 31 26.69 -15.27 0.02
C VAL A 31 25.48 -14.85 0.85
N LYS A 32 24.35 -14.54 0.20
CA LYS A 32 23.06 -14.51 0.91
C LYS A 32 22.81 -15.95 1.38
N ASP A 33 22.96 -16.18 2.68
CA ASP A 33 22.78 -17.49 3.33
C ASP A 33 21.31 -17.80 3.61
N ASP A 34 20.38 -17.07 2.97
CA ASP A 34 18.94 -17.25 3.12
C ASP A 34 18.29 -17.49 1.75
N GLN A 35 17.43 -18.51 1.68
CA GLN A 35 16.65 -18.88 0.49
C GLN A 35 15.46 -17.94 0.27
N LYS A 36 15.03 -17.16 1.28
CA LYS A 36 13.81 -16.34 1.26
C LYS A 36 13.66 -15.50 -0.02
N ASP A 37 14.66 -14.67 -0.33
CA ASP A 37 14.56 -13.75 -1.48
C ASP A 37 14.54 -14.50 -2.81
N VAL A 38 15.33 -15.58 -2.92
CA VAL A 38 15.35 -16.45 -4.11
C VAL A 38 13.99 -17.10 -4.32
N LEU A 39 13.34 -17.54 -3.25
CA LEU A 39 12.01 -18.12 -3.30
C LEU A 39 10.97 -17.07 -3.72
N ILE A 40 10.95 -15.89 -3.08
CA ILE A 40 10.02 -14.80 -3.40
C ILE A 40 10.16 -14.39 -4.88
N GLU A 41 11.38 -14.18 -5.36
CA GLU A 41 11.64 -13.87 -6.77
C GLU A 41 11.14 -14.99 -7.71
N ALA A 42 11.34 -16.26 -7.35
CA ALA A 42 10.84 -17.39 -8.14
C ALA A 42 9.30 -17.45 -8.18
N LEU A 43 8.62 -17.19 -7.07
CA LEU A 43 7.15 -17.15 -6.99
C LEU A 43 6.58 -15.97 -7.80
N LEU A 44 7.19 -14.79 -7.72
CA LEU A 44 6.80 -13.62 -8.52
C LEU A 44 7.02 -13.85 -10.01
N ASN A 45 8.12 -14.51 -10.40
CA ASN A 45 8.34 -14.90 -11.79
C ASN A 45 7.28 -15.89 -12.28
N LYS A 46 6.85 -16.82 -11.41
CA LYS A 46 5.74 -17.74 -11.72
C LYS A 46 4.44 -16.99 -11.94
N LEU A 47 4.08 -16.07 -11.05
CA LEU A 47 2.91 -15.19 -11.18
C LEU A 47 2.90 -14.45 -12.53
N ARG A 48 4.02 -13.82 -12.89
CA ARG A 48 4.17 -13.04 -14.14
C ARG A 48 4.14 -13.88 -15.41
N SER A 49 4.68 -15.09 -15.35
CA SER A 49 4.75 -16.00 -16.51
C SER A 49 3.43 -16.68 -16.85
N ASP A 50 2.41 -16.54 -15.98
CA ASP A 50 1.14 -17.28 -16.03
C ASP A 50 1.31 -18.81 -16.07
N SER A 51 2.50 -19.32 -15.73
CA SER A 51 2.84 -20.74 -15.82
C SER A 51 2.55 -21.47 -14.51
N GLY A 52 1.56 -22.35 -14.55
CA GLY A 52 1.17 -23.17 -13.39
C GLY A 52 0.20 -22.47 -12.43
N ASN A 53 -0.49 -21.42 -12.88
CA ASN A 53 -1.61 -20.82 -12.15
C ASN A 53 -2.80 -21.79 -12.13
N ASP A 54 -3.41 -21.99 -10.96
CA ASP A 54 -4.54 -22.92 -10.72
C ASP A 54 -5.85 -22.16 -10.42
N VAL A 55 -5.81 -20.83 -10.46
CA VAL A 55 -6.97 -19.94 -10.42
C VAL A 55 -6.73 -18.72 -11.31
N THR A 56 -7.78 -18.23 -11.96
CA THR A 56 -7.81 -16.96 -12.68
C THR A 56 -8.95 -16.09 -12.17
N PHE A 57 -8.62 -14.86 -11.75
CA PHE A 57 -9.62 -13.86 -11.40
C PHE A 57 -9.97 -13.03 -12.65
N ILE A 58 -11.25 -12.81 -12.87
CA ILE A 58 -11.78 -11.94 -13.93
C ILE A 58 -12.30 -10.68 -13.24
N VAL A 59 -11.51 -9.61 -13.29
CA VAL A 59 -11.69 -8.44 -12.43
C VAL A 59 -12.17 -7.24 -13.23
N GLY A 60 -13.10 -6.50 -12.62
CA GLY A 60 -13.62 -5.23 -13.11
C GLY A 60 -14.52 -5.38 -14.33
N LYS A 61 -15.06 -4.24 -14.79
CA LYS A 61 -15.93 -4.17 -15.97
C LYS A 61 -15.18 -4.50 -17.25
N GLU A 62 -13.88 -4.20 -17.29
CA GLU A 62 -12.97 -4.56 -18.37
C GLU A 62 -12.63 -6.06 -18.41
N LYS A 63 -13.04 -6.85 -17.41
CA LYS A 63 -12.80 -8.30 -17.33
C LYS A 63 -11.31 -8.67 -17.46
N LYS A 64 -10.43 -7.90 -16.81
CA LYS A 64 -8.99 -8.17 -16.80
C LYS A 64 -8.75 -9.52 -16.12
N ARG A 65 -7.98 -10.39 -16.78
CA ARG A 65 -7.66 -11.73 -16.27
C ARG A 65 -6.36 -11.70 -15.48
N ILE A 66 -6.40 -12.14 -14.23
CA ILE A 66 -5.27 -12.17 -13.31
C ILE A 66 -5.12 -13.60 -12.80
N GLY A 67 -4.12 -14.32 -13.31
CA GLY A 67 -3.79 -15.69 -12.86
C GLY A 67 -3.04 -15.68 -11.53
N ALA A 68 -3.27 -16.70 -10.69
CA ALA A 68 -2.57 -16.89 -9.43
C ALA A 68 -2.57 -18.37 -8.99
N ASN A 69 -2.01 -18.62 -7.80
CA ASN A 69 -1.95 -19.92 -7.15
C ASN A 69 -2.75 -19.91 -5.85
N LYS A 70 -3.77 -20.77 -5.77
CA LYS A 70 -4.65 -20.96 -4.61
C LYS A 70 -3.82 -21.18 -3.35
N TYR A 71 -2.85 -22.09 -3.38
CA TYR A 71 -2.02 -22.41 -2.21
C TYR A 71 -1.20 -21.23 -1.69
N ILE A 72 -0.61 -20.43 -2.59
CA ILE A 72 0.17 -19.24 -2.19
C ILE A 72 -0.75 -18.20 -1.55
N LEU A 73 -1.89 -17.91 -2.18
CA LEU A 73 -2.86 -16.97 -1.65
C LEU A 73 -3.44 -17.42 -0.30
N SER A 74 -3.75 -18.71 -0.15
CA SER A 74 -4.21 -19.28 1.12
C SER A 74 -3.14 -19.21 2.21
N ALA A 75 -1.86 -19.41 1.87
CA ALA A 75 -0.77 -19.27 2.82
C ALA A 75 -0.56 -17.80 3.27
N ALA A 76 -0.81 -16.85 2.37
CA ALA A 76 -0.62 -15.42 2.63
C ALA A 76 -1.84 -14.72 3.27
N SER A 77 -3.04 -15.29 3.15
CA SER A 77 -4.29 -14.66 3.58
C SER A 77 -5.32 -15.67 4.06
N THR A 78 -5.82 -15.46 5.28
CA THR A 78 -6.89 -16.27 5.88
C THR A 78 -8.21 -16.17 5.11
N HIS A 79 -8.46 -15.04 4.43
CA HIS A 79 -9.63 -14.90 3.56
C HIS A 79 -9.52 -15.84 2.35
N PHE A 80 -8.39 -15.85 1.66
CA PHE A 80 -8.16 -16.78 0.54
C PHE A 80 -8.03 -18.24 0.99
N GLU A 81 -7.51 -18.51 2.20
CA GLU A 81 -7.58 -19.84 2.82
C GLU A 81 -9.04 -20.27 3.00
N GLY A 82 -9.89 -19.39 3.53
CA GLY A 82 -11.33 -19.62 3.63
C GLY A 82 -11.94 -19.97 2.29
N MET A 83 -11.68 -19.15 1.27
CA MET A 83 -12.21 -19.29 -0.09
C MET A 83 -11.83 -20.62 -0.76
N PHE A 84 -10.57 -21.05 -0.65
CA PHE A 84 -10.07 -22.20 -1.41
C PHE A 84 -10.01 -23.51 -0.63
N CYS A 85 -9.92 -23.48 0.70
CA CYS A 85 -9.68 -24.69 1.50
C CYS A 85 -10.89 -25.15 2.32
N ARG A 86 -11.93 -24.34 2.50
CA ARG A 86 -13.08 -24.66 3.38
C ARG A 86 -14.31 -25.23 2.65
N GLY A 87 -14.15 -25.75 1.43
CA GLY A 87 -15.21 -26.45 0.70
C GLY A 87 -16.27 -25.53 0.08
N PHE A 88 -15.93 -24.26 -0.17
CA PHE A 88 -16.77 -23.35 -0.96
C PHE A 88 -16.74 -23.74 -2.45
N SER A 89 -17.73 -23.29 -3.21
CA SER A 89 -17.83 -23.59 -4.65
C SER A 89 -16.60 -23.10 -5.43
N GLU A 90 -15.95 -22.06 -4.91
CA GLU A 90 -14.73 -21.41 -5.39
C GLU A 90 -13.51 -22.33 -5.33
N ALA A 91 -13.49 -23.31 -4.41
CA ALA A 91 -12.41 -24.28 -4.31
C ALA A 91 -12.29 -25.14 -5.59
N GLU A 92 -13.43 -25.51 -6.16
CA GLU A 92 -13.56 -26.32 -7.38
C GLU A 92 -13.49 -25.47 -8.67
N LYS A 93 -13.69 -24.16 -8.56
CA LYS A 93 -13.61 -23.23 -9.72
C LYS A 93 -12.16 -22.88 -10.02
N ASN A 94 -11.84 -22.79 -11.31
CA ASN A 94 -10.56 -22.27 -11.79
C ASN A 94 -10.70 -20.82 -12.29
N GLU A 95 -11.92 -20.29 -12.37
CA GLU A 95 -12.21 -18.90 -12.73
C GLU A 95 -13.16 -18.27 -11.71
N ILE A 96 -12.84 -17.06 -11.24
CA ILE A 96 -13.62 -16.31 -10.25
C ILE A 96 -13.85 -14.90 -10.78
N GLU A 97 -15.12 -14.51 -10.91
CA GLU A 97 -15.49 -13.15 -11.33
C GLU A 97 -15.58 -12.20 -10.14
N ILE A 98 -14.98 -11.01 -10.30
CA ILE A 98 -14.95 -9.94 -9.30
C ILE A 98 -15.32 -8.63 -10.02
N ASN A 99 -16.59 -8.21 -9.90
CA ASN A 99 -17.10 -7.10 -10.72
C ASN A 99 -16.84 -5.70 -10.12
N ASP A 100 -16.81 -5.59 -8.78
CA ASP A 100 -16.86 -4.30 -8.08
C ASP A 100 -15.48 -3.76 -7.66
N ILE A 101 -14.40 -4.30 -8.24
CA ILE A 101 -13.03 -3.95 -7.88
C ILE A 101 -12.27 -3.46 -9.10
N GLN A 102 -11.49 -2.39 -8.91
CA GLN A 102 -10.54 -1.91 -9.93
C GLN A 102 -9.43 -2.94 -10.14
N PRO A 103 -9.18 -3.40 -11.38
CA PRO A 103 -8.23 -4.48 -11.61
C PRO A 103 -6.79 -4.17 -11.25
N ASP A 104 -6.37 -2.91 -11.35
CA ASP A 104 -5.02 -2.49 -10.97
C ASP A 104 -4.82 -2.59 -9.46
N ALA A 105 -5.83 -2.22 -8.66
CA ALA A 105 -5.81 -2.41 -7.21
C ALA A 105 -5.73 -3.91 -6.85
N PHE A 106 -6.54 -4.75 -7.50
CA PHE A 106 -6.48 -6.19 -7.27
C PHE A 106 -5.14 -6.79 -7.69
N GLN A 107 -4.56 -6.34 -8.80
CA GLN A 107 -3.26 -6.81 -9.27
C GLN A 107 -2.15 -6.51 -8.25
N VAL A 108 -2.15 -5.31 -7.66
CA VAL A 108 -1.19 -4.92 -6.61
C VAL A 108 -1.40 -5.76 -5.34
N LEU A 109 -2.64 -6.01 -4.93
CA LEU A 109 -2.92 -6.94 -3.82
C LEU A 109 -2.28 -8.31 -4.07
N ILE A 110 -2.50 -8.92 -5.24
CA ILE A 110 -1.97 -10.24 -5.57
C ILE A 110 -0.44 -10.24 -5.58
N GLN A 111 0.20 -9.24 -6.20
CA GLN A 111 1.66 -9.12 -6.21
C GLN A 111 2.24 -8.98 -4.79
N TRP A 112 1.59 -8.18 -3.94
CA TRP A 112 2.00 -8.00 -2.55
C TRP A 112 1.88 -9.31 -1.74
N LEU A 113 0.80 -10.07 -1.93
CA LEU A 113 0.62 -11.39 -1.29
C LEU A 113 1.68 -12.43 -1.73
N TYR A 114 2.28 -12.24 -2.91
CA TYR A 114 3.41 -13.05 -3.39
C TYR A 114 4.77 -12.61 -2.82
N GLY A 115 4.79 -11.54 -2.01
CA GLY A 115 5.99 -11.02 -1.35
C GLY A 115 6.68 -9.88 -2.09
N GLN A 116 6.05 -9.30 -3.13
CA GLN A 116 6.56 -8.06 -3.74
C GLN A 116 6.41 -6.90 -2.75
N SER A 117 7.38 -6.00 -2.70
CA SER A 117 7.25 -4.78 -1.89
C SER A 117 6.09 -3.93 -2.39
N PHE A 118 5.48 -3.13 -1.51
CA PHE A 118 4.37 -2.25 -1.88
C PHE A 118 4.75 -1.27 -3.00
N GLU A 119 5.92 -0.64 -2.89
CA GLU A 119 6.46 0.28 -3.88
C GLU A 119 6.68 -0.41 -5.24
N ASP A 120 7.33 -1.58 -5.24
CA ASP A 120 7.58 -2.32 -6.48
C ASP A 120 6.28 -2.80 -7.13
N ALA A 121 5.28 -3.19 -6.33
CA ALA A 121 3.98 -3.64 -6.84
C ALA A 121 3.26 -2.49 -7.54
N ILE A 122 3.16 -1.33 -6.90
CA ILE A 122 2.58 -0.10 -7.46
C ILE A 122 3.31 0.31 -8.75
N ASN A 123 4.64 0.41 -8.71
CA ASN A 123 5.45 0.84 -9.86
C ASN A 123 5.35 -0.12 -11.05
N SER A 124 4.98 -1.37 -10.82
CA SER A 124 4.78 -2.35 -11.89
C SER A 124 3.41 -2.27 -12.57
N VAL A 125 2.44 -1.59 -11.96
CA VAL A 125 1.04 -1.53 -12.41
C VAL A 125 0.66 -0.12 -12.86
N LEU A 126 1.05 0.91 -12.12
CA LEU A 126 0.65 2.28 -12.39
C LEU A 126 1.47 2.93 -13.51
N ARG A 127 0.86 3.93 -14.13
CA ARG A 127 1.55 4.84 -15.05
C ARG A 127 2.50 5.74 -14.26
N ASN A 128 3.68 6.00 -14.81
CA ASN A 128 4.62 6.96 -14.24
C ASN A 128 4.09 8.39 -14.35
N GLU A 129 4.50 9.25 -13.42
CA GLU A 129 4.15 10.68 -13.37
C GLU A 129 4.46 11.41 -14.69
N GLU A 130 5.57 11.06 -15.35
CA GLU A 130 5.97 11.61 -16.66
C GLU A 130 4.94 11.37 -17.77
N ALA A 131 4.04 10.40 -17.61
CA ALA A 131 2.97 10.11 -18.58
C ALA A 131 1.77 11.07 -18.48
N PHE A 132 1.77 12.00 -17.51
CA PHE A 132 0.70 12.96 -17.23
C PHE A 132 1.16 14.37 -17.64
N THR A 133 1.23 14.61 -18.95
CA THR A 133 1.71 15.89 -19.52
C THR A 133 0.59 16.81 -19.99
N THR A 134 -0.67 16.38 -19.91
CA THR A 134 -1.83 17.13 -20.39
C THR A 134 -2.57 17.75 -19.22
N GLU A 135 -3.10 18.96 -19.39
CA GLU A 135 -3.85 19.70 -18.35
C GLU A 135 -5.14 18.99 -17.86
N GLN A 136 -5.50 17.85 -18.46
CA GLN A 136 -6.76 17.13 -18.25
C GLN A 136 -6.64 15.95 -17.28
N GLU A 137 -5.42 15.46 -16.99
CA GLU A 137 -5.19 14.37 -16.04
C GLU A 137 -4.07 14.74 -15.06
N CYS A 138 -4.39 14.83 -13.78
CA CYS A 138 -3.45 15.13 -12.70
C CYS A 138 -3.01 13.82 -12.04
N TYR A 139 -1.69 13.62 -11.92
CA TYR A 139 -1.11 12.40 -11.35
C TYR A 139 -1.54 12.20 -9.90
N GLU A 140 -1.61 13.27 -9.11
CA GLU A 140 -2.01 13.24 -7.72
C GLU A 140 -3.44 12.72 -7.54
N THR A 141 -4.38 13.16 -8.37
CA THR A 141 -5.77 12.67 -8.36
C THR A 141 -5.86 11.21 -8.81
N TYR A 142 -5.12 10.83 -9.85
CA TYR A 142 -5.04 9.45 -10.32
C TYR A 142 -4.50 8.51 -9.24
N TYR A 143 -3.40 8.91 -8.59
CA TYR A 143 -2.73 8.14 -7.57
C TYR A 143 -3.58 8.01 -6.30
N LEU A 144 -4.20 9.10 -5.83
CA LEU A 144 -5.12 9.06 -4.70
C LEU A 144 -6.31 8.12 -4.98
N ASN A 145 -6.91 8.22 -6.16
CA ASN A 145 -8.03 7.36 -6.54
C ASN A 145 -7.62 5.88 -6.54
N PHE A 146 -6.45 5.56 -7.09
CA PHE A 146 -5.89 4.22 -7.00
C PHE A 146 -5.71 3.74 -5.54
N LEU A 147 -5.13 4.56 -4.67
CA LEU A 147 -4.91 4.20 -3.26
C LEU A 147 -6.22 3.97 -2.52
N VAL A 148 -7.26 4.77 -2.78
CA VAL A 148 -8.59 4.60 -2.20
C VAL A 148 -9.22 3.28 -2.67
N HIS A 149 -9.11 2.96 -3.95
CA HIS A 149 -9.56 1.66 -4.47
C HIS A 149 -8.76 0.48 -3.90
N LEU A 150 -7.46 0.66 -3.65
CA LEU A 150 -6.67 -0.39 -3.01
C LEU A 150 -7.05 -0.54 -1.52
N LEU A 151 -7.36 0.57 -0.83
CA LEU A 151 -7.83 0.57 0.55
C LEU A 151 -9.14 -0.22 0.68
N THR A 152 -10.13 0.03 -0.21
CA THR A 152 -11.39 -0.73 -0.21
C THR A 152 -11.16 -2.22 -0.45
N VAL A 153 -10.24 -2.57 -1.35
CA VAL A 153 -9.85 -3.97 -1.60
C VAL A 153 -9.24 -4.61 -0.36
N THR A 154 -8.34 -3.91 0.35
CA THR A 154 -7.75 -4.47 1.57
C THR A 154 -8.76 -4.69 2.67
N ASP A 155 -9.81 -3.88 2.73
CA ASP A 155 -10.91 -4.04 3.67
C ASP A 155 -11.77 -5.27 3.33
N ILE A 156 -12.20 -5.40 2.06
CA ILE A 156 -13.00 -6.54 1.56
C ILE A 156 -12.30 -7.88 1.82
N TYR A 157 -10.98 -7.95 1.57
CA TYR A 157 -10.19 -9.18 1.73
C TYR A 157 -9.57 -9.31 3.13
N ASN A 158 -9.83 -8.35 4.04
CA ASN A 158 -9.34 -8.32 5.42
C ASN A 158 -7.80 -8.44 5.53
N ILE A 159 -7.07 -7.62 4.77
CA ILE A 159 -5.60 -7.61 4.70
C ILE A 159 -5.05 -6.39 5.47
N GLU A 160 -5.10 -6.49 6.79
CA GLU A 160 -4.80 -5.40 7.73
C GLU A 160 -3.40 -4.80 7.55
N GLN A 161 -2.38 -5.60 7.28
CA GLN A 161 -1.00 -5.11 7.15
C GLN A 161 -0.84 -4.19 5.93
N LEU A 162 -1.44 -4.56 4.80
CA LEU A 162 -1.41 -3.75 3.59
C LEU A 162 -2.29 -2.50 3.75
N LYS A 163 -3.45 -2.64 4.42
CA LYS A 163 -4.34 -1.52 4.77
C LYS A 163 -3.58 -0.41 5.50
N ASN A 164 -2.85 -0.77 6.57
CA ASN A 164 -2.00 0.17 7.32
C ASN A 164 -0.91 0.83 6.45
N ILE A 165 -0.29 0.08 5.53
CA ILE A 165 0.72 0.65 4.60
C ILE A 165 0.07 1.71 3.69
N ILE A 166 -1.12 1.44 3.17
CA ILE A 166 -1.86 2.37 2.30
C ILE A 166 -2.30 3.60 3.09
N GLU A 167 -2.80 3.44 4.33
CA GLU A 167 -3.15 4.57 5.20
C GLU A 167 -1.95 5.51 5.39
N ASN A 168 -0.76 4.98 5.66
CA ASN A 168 0.46 5.78 5.77
C ASN A 168 0.86 6.45 4.44
N ALA A 169 0.66 5.78 3.30
CA ALA A 169 0.92 6.36 1.99
C ALA A 169 -0.01 7.56 1.69
N ILE A 170 -1.30 7.43 1.99
CA ILE A 170 -2.28 8.52 1.85
C ILE A 170 -1.93 9.69 2.78
N ILE A 171 -1.64 9.40 4.05
CA ILE A 171 -1.28 10.41 5.06
C ILE A 171 -0.04 11.21 4.64
N SER A 172 0.99 10.52 4.15
CA SER A 172 2.28 11.14 3.84
C SER A 172 2.27 11.97 2.56
N SER A 173 1.43 11.61 1.58
CA SER A 173 1.61 12.09 0.20
C SER A 173 0.35 12.65 -0.47
N CYS A 174 -0.85 12.43 0.07
CA CYS A 174 -2.10 12.78 -0.64
C CYS A 174 -3.00 13.79 0.08
N ILE A 175 -2.91 13.91 1.40
CA ILE A 175 -3.83 14.78 2.18
C ILE A 175 -3.52 16.25 1.96
N ASN A 176 -4.56 17.03 1.64
CA ASN A 176 -4.53 18.47 1.56
C ASN A 176 -5.89 19.07 1.99
N ILE A 177 -5.96 20.41 2.05
CA ILE A 177 -7.17 21.13 2.47
C ILE A 177 -8.39 20.91 1.55
N HIS A 178 -8.16 20.55 0.29
CA HIS A 178 -9.22 20.34 -0.70
C HIS A 178 -9.85 18.95 -0.63
N ASN A 179 -9.10 17.93 -0.20
CA ASN A 179 -9.53 16.52 -0.29
C ASN A 179 -9.67 15.80 1.05
N VAL A 180 -9.26 16.42 2.17
CA VAL A 180 -9.23 15.75 3.49
C VAL A 180 -10.61 15.27 3.94
N CYS A 181 -11.64 15.99 3.50
CA CYS A 181 -13.04 15.75 3.78
C CYS A 181 -13.55 14.44 3.18
N GLU A 182 -13.30 14.27 1.88
CA GLU A 182 -13.64 13.09 1.09
C GLU A 182 -12.79 11.89 1.55
N ILE A 183 -11.50 12.13 1.84
CA ILE A 183 -10.61 11.09 2.39
C ILE A 183 -11.10 10.60 3.74
N LEU A 184 -11.62 11.47 4.62
CA LEU A 184 -12.21 11.07 5.90
C LEU A 184 -13.46 10.22 5.72
N GLU A 185 -14.30 10.51 4.73
CA GLU A 185 -15.47 9.69 4.43
C GLU A 185 -15.04 8.29 3.95
N TRP A 186 -14.10 8.22 3.02
CA TRP A 186 -13.56 6.95 2.53
C TRP A 186 -12.87 6.15 3.64
N SER A 187 -12.13 6.81 4.52
CA SER A 187 -11.44 6.14 5.62
C SER A 187 -12.43 5.54 6.61
N LYS A 188 -13.55 6.23 6.90
CA LYS A 188 -14.63 5.68 7.74
C LYS A 188 -15.31 4.49 7.07
N ASN A 189 -15.61 4.59 5.77
CA ASN A 189 -16.28 3.52 5.02
C ASN A 189 -15.44 2.25 4.92
N CYS A 190 -14.10 2.39 4.93
CA CYS A 190 -13.17 1.27 4.90
C CYS A 190 -12.65 0.91 6.29
N GLU A 191 -13.25 1.36 7.40
CA GLU A 191 -12.77 1.12 8.77
C GLU A 191 -11.25 1.41 8.99
N ALA A 192 -10.70 2.36 8.23
CA ALA A 192 -9.30 2.76 8.23
C ALA A 192 -9.06 3.75 9.38
N SER A 193 -8.77 3.20 10.57
CA SER A 193 -8.77 3.95 11.82
C SER A 193 -7.61 4.94 11.92
N GLN A 194 -6.43 4.63 11.38
CA GLN A 194 -5.26 5.50 11.45
C GLN A 194 -5.47 6.75 10.59
N LEU A 195 -5.93 6.54 9.35
CA LEU A 195 -6.26 7.57 8.39
C LEU A 195 -7.42 8.44 8.89
N SER A 196 -8.49 7.82 9.42
CA SER A 196 -9.63 8.56 9.99
C SER A 196 -9.19 9.50 11.11
N ASN A 197 -8.40 9.00 12.07
CA ASN A 197 -7.90 9.82 13.18
C ASN A 197 -6.98 10.95 12.70
N TYR A 198 -6.13 10.69 11.71
CA TYR A 198 -5.28 11.72 11.13
C TYR A 198 -6.10 12.81 10.44
N CYS A 199 -7.06 12.43 9.58
CA CYS A 199 -7.93 13.38 8.89
C CYS A 199 -8.73 14.25 9.87
N ILE A 200 -9.28 13.66 10.95
CA ILE A 200 -9.97 14.42 12.00
C ILE A 200 -9.04 15.46 12.65
N ASN A 201 -7.81 15.08 12.98
CA ASN A 201 -6.84 15.99 13.59
C ASN A 201 -6.39 17.09 12.61
N PHE A 202 -6.24 16.75 11.32
CA PHE A 202 -5.92 17.71 10.27
C PHE A 202 -7.04 18.74 10.09
N ILE A 203 -8.29 18.29 10.04
CA ILE A 203 -9.47 19.16 9.94
C ILE A 203 -9.55 20.08 11.16
N ARG A 204 -9.41 19.54 12.38
CA ARG A 204 -9.44 20.35 13.61
C ARG A 204 -8.37 21.44 13.63
N SER A 205 -7.17 21.12 13.14
CA SER A 205 -6.04 22.07 13.14
C SER A 205 -6.17 23.15 12.06
N ASN A 206 -6.92 22.90 11.00
CA ASN A 206 -7.05 23.78 9.83
C ASN A 206 -8.51 24.19 9.55
N LYS A 207 -9.39 24.11 10.56
CA LYS A 207 -10.85 24.25 10.44
C LYS A 207 -11.25 25.52 9.71
N GLU A 208 -10.66 26.65 10.07
CA GLU A 208 -11.00 27.96 9.48
C GLU A 208 -10.76 27.98 7.97
N ILE A 209 -9.59 27.52 7.52
CA ILE A 209 -9.20 27.52 6.11
C ILE A 209 -10.07 26.56 5.30
N ILE A 210 -10.34 25.37 5.83
CA ILE A 210 -11.15 24.35 5.16
C ILE A 210 -12.60 24.85 4.97
N VAL A 211 -13.18 25.47 6.00
CA VAL A 211 -14.53 26.04 5.93
C VAL A 211 -14.59 27.21 4.96
N GLU A 212 -13.62 28.14 5.01
CA GLU A 212 -13.56 29.28 4.09
C GLU A 212 -13.50 28.81 2.63
N GLN A 213 -12.62 27.85 2.32
CA GLN A 213 -12.47 27.32 0.98
C GLN A 213 -13.75 26.62 0.46
N ARG A 214 -14.44 25.87 1.31
CA ARG A 214 -15.70 25.19 0.93
C ARG A 214 -16.85 26.18 0.76
N LEU A 215 -16.91 27.24 1.59
CA LEU A 215 -17.86 28.34 1.40
C LEU A 215 -17.63 29.09 0.08
N GLU A 216 -16.36 29.36 -0.26
CA GLU A 216 -16.01 29.95 -1.55
C GLU A 216 -16.46 29.07 -2.71
N TYR A 217 -16.27 27.75 -2.62
CA TYR A 217 -16.74 26.80 -3.63
C TYR A 217 -18.27 26.80 -3.78
N CYS A 218 -19.02 26.80 -2.67
CA CYS A 218 -20.49 26.95 -2.67
C CYS A 218 -20.95 28.25 -3.33
N ALA A 219 -20.18 29.34 -3.18
CA ALA A 219 -20.53 30.64 -3.75
C ALA A 219 -20.35 30.71 -5.27
N ILE A 220 -19.48 29.86 -5.85
CA ILE A 220 -19.15 29.87 -7.28
C ILE A 220 -19.79 28.71 -8.07
N THR A 221 -20.12 27.59 -7.43
CA THR A 221 -20.74 26.45 -8.12
C THR A 221 -22.22 26.75 -8.42
N THR A 222 -22.71 26.23 -9.55
CA THR A 222 -24.13 26.32 -9.95
C THR A 222 -24.88 25.00 -9.73
N ASN A 223 -24.21 23.97 -9.22
CA ASN A 223 -24.80 22.65 -8.99
C ASN A 223 -25.43 22.59 -7.59
N GLU A 224 -26.76 22.58 -7.52
CA GLU A 224 -27.50 22.57 -6.26
C GLU A 224 -27.18 21.33 -5.39
N LYS A 225 -26.85 20.18 -5.98
CA LYS A 225 -26.53 18.96 -5.23
C LYS A 225 -25.19 19.08 -4.50
N GLU A 226 -24.18 19.60 -5.19
CA GLU A 226 -22.85 19.85 -4.61
C GLU A 226 -22.95 20.89 -3.49
N ILE A 227 -23.72 21.96 -3.67
CA ILE A 227 -23.92 22.98 -2.62
C ILE A 227 -24.50 22.36 -1.35
N ILE A 228 -25.47 21.46 -1.49
CA ILE A 228 -26.09 20.76 -0.34
C ILE A 228 -25.05 19.88 0.36
N GLU A 229 -24.34 19.04 -0.37
CA GLU A 229 -23.30 18.15 0.17
C GLU A 229 -22.19 18.93 0.88
N GLU A 230 -21.75 20.04 0.27
CA GLU A 230 -20.77 20.95 0.84
C GLU A 230 -21.28 21.64 2.11
N SER A 231 -22.54 22.08 2.12
CA SER A 231 -23.17 22.73 3.28
C SER A 231 -23.35 21.77 4.46
N GLU A 232 -23.77 20.53 4.19
CA GLU A 232 -23.89 19.48 5.22
C GLU A 232 -22.52 19.18 5.88
N MET A 233 -21.46 19.12 5.07
CA MET A 233 -20.09 18.92 5.54
C MET A 233 -19.57 20.09 6.37
N ILE A 234 -19.87 21.33 5.97
CA ILE A 234 -19.53 22.54 6.74
C ILE A 234 -20.26 22.53 8.08
N ASP A 235 -21.56 22.23 8.08
CA ASP A 235 -22.36 22.15 9.29
C ASP A 235 -21.78 21.10 10.26
N LEU A 236 -21.45 19.90 9.77
CA LEU A 236 -20.79 18.88 10.58
C LEU A 236 -19.51 19.39 11.25
N MET A 237 -18.66 20.15 10.55
CA MET A 237 -17.43 20.69 11.14
C MET A 237 -17.66 21.84 12.13
N LEU A 238 -18.71 22.64 11.92
CA LEU A 238 -19.07 23.74 12.81
C LEU A 238 -19.76 23.25 14.08
N PHE A 239 -20.55 22.18 14.01
CA PHE A 239 -21.31 21.64 15.14
C PHE A 239 -20.58 20.53 15.92
N ASP A 240 -19.47 19.96 15.41
CA ASP A 240 -18.62 18.98 16.13
C ASP A 240 -17.69 19.65 17.18
N GLU A 241 -18.21 20.62 17.94
CA GLU A 241 -17.51 21.25 19.07
C GLU A 241 -17.73 20.53 20.42
N GLY A 242 -18.20 19.27 20.41
CA GLY A 242 -18.35 18.55 21.67
C GLY A 242 -18.70 17.08 21.58
N GLN A 243 -17.67 16.22 21.64
CA GLN A 243 -17.58 15.09 22.58
C GLN A 243 -16.14 14.63 22.77
#